data_AF-A0A1V3QRP1-F1
#
_entry.id   AF-A0A1V3QRP1-F1
#
_cell.length_a   1.000
_cell.length_b   1.000
_cell.length_c   1.000
_cell.angle_alpha   90.00
_cell.angle_beta   90.00
_cell.angle_gamma   90.00
#
_symmetry.space_group_name_H-M   'P 1'
#
loop_
_entity.id
_entity.type
_entity.pdbx_description
1 polymer ?
#
loop_
_entity_poly.entity_id
_entity_poly.type
_entity_poly.pdbx_seq_one_letter_code
_entity_poly.pdbx_strand_id
1 'polypeptide(L)'
;MKNKISHILILVLLLIGLISCETSYVDIPADDELLDGTIDGLSSSQLSQFLRGDAAVNEVFTRETGLGSTFVGTSCINCHAGDGKGHLFTTLTRFGQVDETGNKFLNQGGPQLQNRALPGFLPEQIPVGATFSKFTPPAFSGLGFLQNVSDTDLLAMQDPNDSDGDGISGTVNWIIIPSYSIPSSTSITKNGKHIGRFGKKASAFDLLHQSVNAYNQDMGITSFFSPIDHYSNLEIDSEVATNKVNDVVFYLNVLKAPIQRNQNDNEVNKGKQLFKQINCTGCHKSELTTGYSPISPLSFKTFSPYTDLLLHDMGAGLDDGYTEGSAKTFEWKTPALWGIGLSENSQGGNYFLMHDGRARSIEEAIIMHGGEAINSKNAFQNLSETDKNALLKFIKSL
;
A
#
# COMPACT_ATOMS: atom_id res chain seq x y z
N MET A 1 -68.90 -13.54 2.28
CA MET A 1 -67.59 -13.15 2.87
C MET A 1 -66.39 -13.83 2.20
N LYS A 2 -66.42 -15.13 1.87
CA LYS A 2 -65.29 -15.85 1.22
C LYS A 2 -64.81 -15.23 -0.12
N ASN A 3 -65.71 -14.76 -1.00
CA ASN A 3 -65.30 -14.20 -2.29
C ASN A 3 -64.61 -12.82 -2.20
N LYS A 4 -64.97 -12.00 -1.21
CA LYS A 4 -64.31 -10.70 -0.99
C LYS A 4 -62.87 -10.86 -0.48
N ILE A 5 -62.64 -11.86 0.38
CA ILE A 5 -61.29 -12.17 0.91
C ILE A 5 -60.38 -12.68 -0.21
N SER A 6 -60.90 -13.54 -1.10
CA SER A 6 -60.16 -14.05 -2.27
C SER A 6 -59.72 -12.92 -3.22
N HIS A 7 -60.60 -11.96 -3.51
CA HIS A 7 -60.25 -10.84 -4.40
C HIS A 7 -59.26 -9.85 -3.77
N ILE A 8 -59.36 -9.62 -2.44
CA ILE A 8 -58.36 -8.82 -1.72
C ILE A 8 -57.00 -9.52 -1.71
N LEU A 9 -56.96 -10.84 -1.50
CA LEU A 9 -55.72 -11.61 -1.53
C LEU A 9 -55.05 -11.57 -2.91
N ILE A 10 -55.84 -11.70 -3.98
CA ILE A 10 -55.37 -11.61 -5.37
C ILE A 10 -54.85 -10.19 -5.66
N LEU A 11 -55.54 -9.15 -5.20
CA LEU A 11 -55.11 -7.76 -5.38
C LEU A 11 -53.80 -7.48 -4.64
N VAL A 12 -53.65 -8.00 -3.41
CA VAL A 12 -52.42 -7.88 -2.61
C VAL A 12 -51.27 -8.65 -3.25
N LEU A 13 -51.51 -9.86 -3.76
CA LEU A 13 -50.51 -10.63 -4.52
C LEU A 13 -50.09 -9.94 -5.83
N LEU A 14 -51.02 -9.30 -6.52
CA LEU A 14 -50.73 -8.48 -7.71
C LEU A 14 -49.94 -7.22 -7.35
N LEU A 15 -50.26 -6.55 -6.24
CA LEU A 15 -49.50 -5.40 -5.74
C LEU A 15 -48.08 -5.80 -5.31
N ILE A 16 -47.92 -6.93 -4.63
CA ILE A 16 -46.59 -7.47 -4.27
C ILE A 16 -45.81 -7.86 -5.54
N GLY A 17 -46.47 -8.44 -6.55
CA GLY A 17 -45.86 -8.73 -7.85
C GLY A 17 -45.44 -7.49 -8.65
N LEU A 18 -46.15 -6.38 -8.50
CA LEU A 18 -45.81 -5.09 -9.13
C LEU A 18 -44.69 -4.33 -8.38
N ILE A 19 -44.60 -4.50 -7.05
CA ILE A 19 -43.51 -3.92 -6.22
C ILE A 19 -42.25 -4.78 -6.30
N SER A 20 -42.36 -6.08 -6.59
CA SER A 20 -41.23 -7.02 -6.73
C SER A 20 -40.43 -6.87 -8.03
N CYS A 21 -40.77 -5.90 -8.89
CA CYS A 21 -40.06 -5.60 -10.13
C CYS A 21 -39.21 -4.32 -10.07
N GLU A 22 -38.97 -3.75 -8.88
CA GLU A 22 -37.76 -2.95 -8.72
C GLU A 22 -36.57 -3.92 -8.72
N THR A 23 -36.01 -4.07 -9.91
CA THR A 23 -34.65 -4.58 -10.08
C THR A 23 -33.78 -3.87 -9.05
N SER A 24 -33.25 -4.64 -8.09
CA SER A 24 -32.25 -4.18 -7.15
C SER A 24 -30.96 -3.90 -7.93
N TYR A 25 -30.96 -2.83 -8.72
CA TYR A 25 -29.76 -2.29 -9.32
C TYR A 25 -29.00 -1.64 -8.17
N VAL A 26 -27.98 -2.35 -7.70
CA VAL A 26 -26.86 -1.68 -7.07
C VAL A 26 -26.27 -0.82 -8.19
N ASP A 27 -26.33 0.50 -8.05
CA ASP A 27 -25.67 1.41 -8.99
C ASP A 27 -24.20 1.00 -9.06
N ILE A 28 -23.69 0.84 -10.29
CA ILE A 28 -22.26 0.57 -10.49
C ILE A 28 -21.53 1.81 -9.98
N PRO A 29 -20.64 1.69 -8.98
CA PRO A 29 -19.91 2.83 -8.46
C PRO A 29 -19.16 3.54 -9.57
N ALA A 30 -19.00 4.86 -9.44
CA ALA A 30 -18.23 5.62 -10.41
C ALA A 30 -16.75 5.18 -10.38
N ASP A 31 -16.06 5.32 -11.51
CA ASP A 31 -14.68 4.82 -11.64
C ASP A 31 -13.71 5.47 -10.63
N ASP A 32 -13.99 6.71 -10.22
CA ASP A 32 -13.24 7.48 -9.22
C ASP A 32 -13.61 7.19 -7.76
N GLU A 33 -14.58 6.30 -7.54
CA GLU A 33 -14.99 5.76 -6.24
C GLU A 33 -14.36 4.39 -5.94
N LEU A 34 -13.72 3.79 -6.94
CA LEU A 34 -13.15 2.44 -6.89
C LEU A 34 -11.62 2.46 -6.98
N LEU A 35 -10.99 1.61 -6.16
CA LEU A 35 -9.55 1.38 -6.17
C LEU A 35 -9.14 0.19 -7.05
N ASP A 36 -10.10 -0.69 -7.36
CA ASP A 36 -9.93 -1.87 -8.17
C ASP A 36 -10.10 -1.59 -9.67
N GLY A 37 -9.52 -2.46 -10.50
CA GLY A 37 -9.61 -2.39 -11.95
C GLY A 37 -8.27 -2.19 -12.65
N THR A 38 -8.21 -2.60 -13.92
CA THR A 38 -7.02 -2.51 -14.76
C THR A 38 -6.79 -1.11 -15.31
N ILE A 39 -5.54 -0.78 -15.60
CA ILE A 39 -5.22 0.29 -16.56
C ILE A 39 -5.81 0.00 -17.95
N ASP A 40 -6.21 1.05 -18.64
CA ASP A 40 -6.69 0.96 -20.02
C ASP A 40 -5.58 0.58 -21.01
N GLY A 41 -5.96 -0.08 -22.10
CA GLY A 41 -5.04 -0.35 -23.22
C GLY A 41 -4.19 -1.62 -23.09
N LEU A 42 -4.56 -2.55 -22.19
CA LEU A 42 -3.97 -3.89 -22.13
C LEU A 42 -4.39 -4.74 -23.36
N SER A 43 -3.49 -5.61 -23.81
CA SER A 43 -3.82 -6.63 -24.80
C SER A 43 -4.75 -7.71 -24.22
N SER A 44 -5.39 -8.53 -25.06
CA SER A 44 -6.23 -9.64 -24.57
C SER A 44 -5.45 -10.66 -23.74
N SER A 45 -4.18 -10.90 -24.05
CA SER A 45 -3.33 -11.80 -23.26
C SER A 45 -2.98 -11.19 -21.89
N GLN A 46 -2.69 -9.89 -21.85
CA GLN A 46 -2.46 -9.15 -20.61
C GLN A 46 -3.72 -9.11 -19.74
N LEU A 47 -4.89 -8.84 -20.31
CA LEU A 47 -6.15 -8.87 -19.57
C LEU A 47 -6.44 -10.26 -19.01
N SER A 48 -6.18 -11.33 -19.79
CA SER A 48 -6.32 -12.70 -19.28
C SER A 48 -5.36 -12.97 -18.11
N GLN A 49 -4.14 -12.43 -18.15
CA GLN A 49 -3.19 -12.55 -17.04
C GLN A 49 -3.64 -11.78 -15.80
N PHE A 50 -4.15 -10.56 -15.98
CA PHE A 50 -4.74 -9.77 -14.90
C PHE A 50 -5.84 -10.55 -14.18
N LEU A 51 -6.78 -11.15 -14.91
CA LEU A 51 -7.88 -11.90 -14.32
C LEU A 51 -7.41 -13.13 -13.51
N ARG A 52 -6.31 -13.79 -13.92
CA ARG A 52 -5.71 -14.86 -13.12
C ARG A 52 -5.03 -14.34 -11.86
N GLY A 53 -4.38 -13.19 -11.95
CA GLY A 53 -3.77 -12.53 -10.79
C GLY A 53 -4.81 -12.05 -9.79
N ASP A 54 -5.92 -11.49 -10.26
CA ASP A 54 -7.08 -11.11 -9.44
C ASP A 54 -7.64 -12.33 -8.68
N ALA A 55 -7.86 -13.44 -9.38
CA ALA A 55 -8.29 -14.69 -8.75
C ALA A 55 -7.28 -15.19 -7.70
N ALA A 56 -5.97 -15.04 -7.96
CA ALA A 56 -4.92 -15.46 -7.04
C ALA A 56 -4.80 -14.55 -5.81
N VAL A 57 -5.00 -13.24 -5.93
CA VAL A 57 -5.03 -12.29 -4.80
C VAL A 57 -6.20 -12.57 -3.86
N ASN A 58 -7.32 -13.05 -4.43
CA ASN A 58 -8.52 -13.43 -3.68
C ASN A 58 -8.49 -14.86 -3.12
N GLU A 59 -7.48 -15.65 -3.44
CA GLU A 59 -7.35 -17.03 -2.94
C GLU A 59 -7.10 -17.06 -1.44
N VAL A 60 -7.87 -17.90 -0.74
CA VAL A 60 -7.66 -18.17 0.68
C VAL A 60 -6.85 -19.45 0.81
N PHE A 61 -5.65 -19.33 1.36
CA PHE A 61 -4.76 -20.44 1.63
C PHE A 61 -5.19 -21.19 2.90
N THR A 62 -5.13 -22.51 2.84
CA THR A 62 -5.35 -23.46 3.94
C THR A 62 -4.13 -24.35 4.09
N ARG A 63 -4.11 -25.21 5.10
CA ARG A 63 -3.06 -26.23 5.26
C ARG A 63 -2.85 -27.05 3.99
N GLU A 64 -3.93 -27.39 3.29
CA GLU A 64 -3.92 -28.24 2.10
C GLU A 64 -3.52 -27.50 0.83
N THR A 65 -3.63 -26.16 0.82
CA THR A 65 -3.28 -25.32 -0.34
C THR A 65 -2.00 -24.52 -0.14
N GLY A 66 -1.23 -24.81 0.92
CA GLY A 66 0.13 -24.30 1.12
C GLY A 66 0.28 -23.17 2.14
N LEU A 67 -0.74 -22.89 2.97
CA LEU A 67 -0.59 -21.94 4.08
C LEU A 67 0.49 -22.44 5.05
N GLY A 68 1.43 -21.57 5.40
CA GLY A 68 2.53 -21.91 6.29
C GLY A 68 2.08 -22.31 7.70
N SER A 69 2.97 -23.00 8.41
CA SER A 69 2.74 -23.47 9.78
C SER A 69 2.43 -22.31 10.75
N THR A 70 3.14 -21.21 10.56
CA THR A 70 2.89 -19.90 11.17
C THR A 70 2.62 -18.88 10.05
N PHE A 71 1.80 -17.88 10.34
CA PHE A 71 1.42 -16.85 9.36
C PHE A 71 0.86 -15.61 10.07
N VAL A 72 0.58 -14.56 9.31
CA VAL A 72 -0.14 -13.35 9.72
C VAL A 72 -1.54 -13.32 9.08
N GLY A 73 -1.62 -13.55 7.78
CA GLY A 73 -2.87 -13.61 7.01
C GLY A 73 -2.97 -14.89 6.19
N THR A 74 -4.15 -15.19 5.68
CA THR A 74 -4.39 -16.37 4.84
C THR A 74 -4.68 -16.02 3.38
N SER A 75 -4.72 -14.73 3.04
CA SER A 75 -4.90 -14.24 1.68
C SER A 75 -4.41 -12.80 1.58
N CYS A 76 -4.05 -12.37 0.37
CA CYS A 76 -3.72 -10.97 0.10
C CYS A 76 -4.91 -10.05 0.42
N ILE A 77 -6.11 -10.40 -0.05
CA ILE A 77 -7.31 -9.56 0.14
C ILE A 77 -7.73 -9.44 1.61
N ASN A 78 -7.36 -10.39 2.50
CA ASN A 78 -7.61 -10.24 3.93
C ASN A 78 -6.90 -9.01 4.51
N CYS A 79 -5.73 -8.67 3.97
CA CYS A 79 -4.96 -7.50 4.40
C CYS A 79 -5.25 -6.25 3.56
N HIS A 80 -5.68 -6.43 2.32
CA HIS A 80 -5.81 -5.40 1.28
C HIS A 80 -7.25 -5.33 0.73
N ALA A 81 -8.25 -5.20 1.61
CA ALA A 81 -9.65 -5.25 1.22
C ALA A 81 -10.01 -4.22 0.12
N GLY A 82 -10.60 -4.68 -0.98
CA GLY A 82 -10.97 -3.84 -2.12
C GLY A 82 -9.78 -3.11 -2.75
N ASP A 83 -8.61 -3.77 -2.80
CA ASP A 83 -7.32 -3.21 -3.23
C ASP A 83 -6.84 -2.01 -2.42
N GLY A 84 -7.52 -1.75 -1.30
CA GLY A 84 -7.31 -0.59 -0.47
C GLY A 84 -6.30 -0.82 0.65
N LYS A 85 -6.20 0.22 1.47
CA LYS A 85 -5.32 0.23 2.63
C LYS A 85 -5.86 -0.73 3.70
N GLY A 86 -4.96 -1.47 4.35
CA GLY A 86 -5.35 -2.40 5.41
C GLY A 86 -5.93 -1.71 6.65
N HIS A 87 -6.52 -2.52 7.54
CA HIS A 87 -7.11 -2.10 8.81
C HIS A 87 -6.14 -2.35 9.98
N LEU A 88 -6.45 -1.85 11.19
CA LEU A 88 -5.69 -2.20 12.41
C LEU A 88 -5.65 -3.70 12.70
N PHE A 89 -6.67 -4.45 12.26
CA PHE A 89 -6.74 -5.91 12.48
C PHE A 89 -5.84 -6.69 11.52
N THR A 90 -5.33 -6.03 10.50
CA THR A 90 -4.40 -6.58 9.49
C THR A 90 -3.02 -5.94 9.60
N THR A 91 -2.78 -5.17 10.67
CA THR A 91 -1.48 -4.54 10.92
C THR A 91 -0.43 -5.58 11.26
N LEU A 92 0.65 -5.56 10.50
CA LEU A 92 1.79 -6.45 10.61
C LEU A 92 2.75 -5.93 11.68
N THR A 93 3.52 -6.81 12.32
CA THR A 93 4.60 -6.41 13.23
C THR A 93 5.93 -6.82 12.63
N ARG A 94 6.78 -5.85 12.34
CA ARG A 94 8.18 -6.07 11.97
C ARG A 94 9.03 -5.97 13.22
N PHE A 95 10.05 -6.79 13.34
CA PHE A 95 10.97 -6.73 14.48
C PHE A 95 12.41 -6.91 14.06
N GLY A 96 13.31 -6.35 14.85
CA GLY A 96 14.72 -6.38 14.58
C GLY A 96 15.47 -5.47 15.55
N GLN A 97 16.22 -4.54 14.98
CA GLN A 97 17.22 -3.75 15.66
C GLN A 97 17.05 -2.24 15.39
N VAL A 98 17.76 -1.45 16.21
CA VAL A 98 17.80 0.02 16.16
C VAL A 98 18.87 0.59 15.23
N ASP A 99 19.78 -0.26 14.75
CA ASP A 99 20.95 0.13 13.96
C ASP A 99 20.95 -0.46 12.55
N GLU A 100 21.76 0.11 11.65
CA GLU A 100 21.86 -0.34 10.26
C GLU A 100 22.74 -1.60 10.09
N THR A 101 23.12 -2.29 11.18
CA THR A 101 24.03 -3.46 11.12
C THR A 101 23.33 -4.75 10.70
N GLY A 102 22.02 -4.68 10.43
CA GLY A 102 21.20 -5.79 9.99
C GLY A 102 20.51 -6.54 11.13
N ASN A 103 19.51 -7.34 10.77
CA ASN A 103 18.66 -8.03 11.76
C ASN A 103 19.39 -9.19 12.43
N LYS A 104 19.67 -9.02 13.73
CA LYS A 104 20.37 -9.99 14.60
C LYS A 104 19.45 -11.09 15.13
N PHE A 105 18.16 -11.04 14.81
CA PHE A 105 17.12 -11.93 15.33
C PHE A 105 16.59 -12.92 14.29
N LEU A 106 17.19 -12.98 13.09
CA LEU A 106 16.75 -13.87 12.00
C LEU A 106 16.81 -15.37 12.34
N ASN A 107 17.49 -15.75 13.43
CA ASN A 107 17.51 -17.11 13.95
C ASN A 107 16.39 -17.43 14.95
N GLN A 108 15.55 -16.44 15.29
CA GLN A 108 14.45 -16.52 16.25
C GLN A 108 13.11 -16.18 15.60
N GLY A 109 13.04 -16.33 14.27
CA GLY A 109 11.93 -15.90 13.40
C GLY A 109 12.44 -15.01 12.27
N GLY A 110 11.62 -14.76 11.25
CA GLY A 110 11.96 -13.82 10.20
C GLY A 110 11.77 -12.35 10.64
N PRO A 111 12.04 -11.36 9.76
CA PRO A 111 11.93 -9.95 10.11
C PRO A 111 10.48 -9.46 10.31
N GLN A 112 9.49 -10.34 10.11
CA GLN A 112 8.08 -10.12 10.39
C GLN A 112 7.55 -11.21 11.31
N LEU A 113 6.83 -10.79 12.35
CA LEU A 113 6.21 -11.68 13.31
C LEU A 113 5.01 -12.41 12.70
N GLN A 114 5.11 -13.73 12.58
CA GLN A 114 4.01 -14.62 12.22
C GLN A 114 3.22 -15.02 13.48
N ASN A 115 2.32 -14.13 13.89
CA ASN A 115 1.60 -14.19 15.15
C ASN A 115 0.37 -15.14 15.18
N ARG A 116 0.13 -15.89 14.10
CA ARG A 116 -0.90 -16.94 14.01
C ARG A 116 -0.25 -18.26 13.63
N ALA A 117 -0.93 -19.37 13.92
CA ALA A 117 -0.41 -20.70 13.66
C ALA A 117 -1.53 -21.68 13.31
N LEU A 118 -1.20 -22.67 12.47
CA LEU A 118 -2.08 -23.82 12.23
C LEU A 118 -2.18 -24.71 13.48
N PRO A 119 -3.24 -25.54 13.63
CA PRO A 119 -3.36 -26.47 14.74
C PRO A 119 -2.14 -27.39 14.88
N GLY A 120 -1.55 -27.41 16.07
CA GLY A 120 -0.32 -28.19 16.36
C GLY A 120 0.97 -27.36 16.31
N PHE A 121 0.91 -26.09 15.92
CA PHE A 121 2.03 -25.16 15.94
C PHE A 121 1.80 -24.04 16.96
N LEU A 122 2.89 -23.38 17.37
CA LEU A 122 2.84 -22.20 18.24
C LEU A 122 3.11 -20.94 17.40
N PRO A 123 2.34 -19.86 17.58
CA PRO A 123 2.63 -18.59 16.92
C PRO A 123 3.94 -18.01 17.42
N GLU A 124 4.64 -17.30 16.54
CA GLU A 124 5.87 -16.61 16.90
C GLU A 124 5.62 -15.57 17.99
N GLN A 125 6.69 -15.25 18.73
CA GLN A 125 6.74 -14.19 19.71
C GLN A 125 7.87 -13.25 19.37
N ILE A 126 7.72 -11.96 19.69
CA ILE A 126 8.82 -11.00 19.52
C ILE A 126 10.01 -11.46 20.38
N PRO A 127 11.20 -11.65 19.79
CA PRO A 127 12.38 -12.06 20.55
C PRO A 127 12.71 -11.08 21.67
N VAL A 128 13.18 -11.61 22.80
CA VAL A 128 13.57 -10.78 23.95
C VAL A 128 14.69 -9.81 23.53
N GLY A 129 14.44 -8.52 23.70
CA GLY A 129 15.39 -7.46 23.35
C GLY A 129 15.31 -6.95 21.90
N ALA A 130 14.46 -7.52 21.05
CA ALA A 130 14.19 -6.97 19.73
C ALA A 130 13.31 -5.72 19.84
N THR A 131 13.64 -4.71 19.02
CA THR A 131 12.70 -3.60 18.77
C THR A 131 11.70 -4.01 17.70
N PHE A 132 10.58 -3.30 17.63
CA PHE A 132 9.52 -3.63 16.69
C PHE A 132 8.76 -2.40 16.23
N SER A 133 8.15 -2.53 15.05
CA SER A 133 7.24 -1.55 14.49
C SER A 133 5.98 -2.21 13.93
N LYS A 134 4.91 -1.43 13.87
CA LYS A 134 3.61 -1.88 13.37
C LYS A 134 3.33 -1.25 12.01
N PHE A 135 3.11 -2.07 10.98
CA PHE A 135 2.85 -1.60 9.62
C PHE A 135 1.44 -1.98 9.18
N THR A 136 0.60 -0.98 8.96
CA THR A 136 -0.69 -1.14 8.29
C THR A 136 -0.45 -1.36 6.79
N PRO A 137 -0.99 -2.46 6.21
CA PRO A 137 -0.81 -2.79 4.79
C PRO A 137 -1.13 -1.59 3.86
N PRO A 138 -0.31 -1.32 2.82
CA PRO A 138 -0.59 -0.27 1.85
C PRO A 138 -1.73 -0.66 0.90
N ALA A 139 -2.25 0.28 0.12
CA ALA A 139 -3.13 -0.03 -1.00
C ALA A 139 -2.36 -0.66 -2.18
N PHE A 140 -3.05 -1.43 -3.02
CA PHE A 140 -2.51 -2.05 -4.23
C PHE A 140 -2.60 -1.18 -5.48
N SER A 141 -3.44 -0.14 -5.49
CA SER A 141 -3.70 0.66 -6.68
C SER A 141 -2.47 1.43 -7.18
N GLY A 142 -2.31 1.46 -8.51
CA GLY A 142 -1.31 2.29 -9.20
C GLY A 142 0.15 1.90 -8.98
N LEU A 143 0.46 0.75 -8.36
CA LEU A 143 1.83 0.40 -7.99
C LEU A 143 2.77 0.24 -9.19
N GLY A 144 2.27 -0.16 -10.35
CA GLY A 144 3.06 -0.21 -11.58
C GLY A 144 3.60 1.14 -12.02
N PHE A 145 2.86 2.23 -11.83
CA PHE A 145 3.38 3.57 -12.10
C PHE A 145 4.54 3.91 -11.16
N LEU A 146 4.41 3.60 -9.86
CA LEU A 146 5.47 3.83 -8.87
C LEU A 146 6.72 2.98 -9.13
N GLN A 147 6.54 1.72 -9.55
CA GLN A 147 7.63 0.83 -9.95
C GLN A 147 8.47 1.43 -11.08
N ASN A 148 7.80 2.07 -12.05
CA ASN A 148 8.44 2.57 -13.27
C ASN A 148 8.97 4.00 -13.15
N VAL A 149 8.90 4.67 -12.00
CA VAL A 149 9.62 5.94 -11.77
C VAL A 149 11.12 5.67 -11.84
N SER A 150 11.89 6.39 -12.66
CA SER A 150 13.30 6.03 -12.87
C SER A 150 14.18 6.25 -11.64
N ASP A 151 15.26 5.46 -11.49
CA ASP A 151 16.25 5.69 -10.42
C ASP A 151 16.87 7.09 -10.54
N THR A 152 17.10 7.58 -11.75
CA THR A 152 17.60 8.94 -12.01
C THR A 152 16.64 9.99 -11.46
N ASP A 153 15.34 9.85 -11.66
CA ASP A 153 14.34 10.81 -11.14
C ASP A 153 14.30 10.78 -9.61
N LEU A 154 14.33 9.57 -9.00
CA LEU A 154 14.43 9.45 -7.54
C LEU A 154 15.69 10.14 -7.01
N LEU A 155 16.83 9.91 -7.66
CA LEU A 155 18.10 10.52 -7.27
C LEU A 155 18.16 12.04 -7.56
N ALA A 156 17.32 12.55 -8.46
CA ALA A 156 17.19 13.98 -8.71
C ALA A 156 16.27 14.70 -7.70
N MET A 157 15.41 13.95 -6.99
CA MET A 157 14.50 14.50 -5.98
C MET A 157 15.08 14.52 -4.57
N GLN A 158 16.11 13.72 -4.28
CA GLN A 158 16.76 13.68 -2.96
C GLN A 158 17.56 14.97 -2.69
N ASP A 159 17.54 15.39 -1.44
CA ASP A 159 18.35 16.50 -0.92
C ASP A 159 18.91 16.16 0.46
N PRO A 160 19.80 15.17 0.58
CA PRO A 160 20.23 14.65 1.88
C PRO A 160 21.01 15.67 2.74
N ASN A 161 21.35 16.85 2.21
CA ASN A 161 22.07 17.91 2.92
C ASN A 161 21.25 19.19 3.11
N ASP A 162 19.95 19.19 2.77
CA ASP A 162 19.08 20.39 2.83
C ASP A 162 19.75 21.58 2.12
N SER A 163 20.14 21.36 0.87
CA SER A 163 20.97 22.28 0.08
C SER A 163 20.21 23.56 -0.30
N ASP A 164 18.88 23.50 -0.38
CA ASP A 164 18.02 24.65 -0.63
C ASP A 164 17.49 25.33 0.65
N GLY A 165 17.70 24.71 1.82
CA GLY A 165 17.39 25.27 3.14
C GLY A 165 15.90 25.31 3.45
N ASP A 166 15.09 24.46 2.81
CA ASP A 166 13.67 24.33 3.08
C ASP A 166 13.35 23.46 4.31
N GLY A 167 14.38 22.79 4.85
CA GLY A 167 14.31 21.93 6.04
C GLY A 167 13.93 20.48 5.74
N ILE A 168 13.90 20.08 4.46
CA ILE A 168 13.59 18.72 3.99
C ILE A 168 14.89 18.07 3.51
N SER A 169 15.09 16.81 3.89
CA SER A 169 16.35 16.07 3.65
C SER A 169 16.13 14.70 3.04
N GLY A 170 15.15 14.61 2.13
CA GLY A 170 14.70 13.35 1.52
C GLY A 170 15.82 12.52 0.92
N THR A 171 15.82 11.21 1.17
CA THR A 171 16.83 10.28 0.64
C THR A 171 16.24 8.95 0.18
N VAL A 172 16.93 8.23 -0.71
CA VAL A 172 16.53 6.88 -1.13
C VAL A 172 17.01 5.82 -0.12
N ASN A 173 16.27 4.71 0.03
CA ASN A 173 16.78 3.56 0.76
C ASN A 173 17.68 2.69 -0.13
N TRP A 174 18.91 2.45 0.30
CA TRP A 174 19.84 1.54 -0.37
C TRP A 174 19.75 0.14 0.24
N ILE A 175 19.26 -0.82 -0.55
CA ILE A 175 19.00 -2.19 -0.10
C ILE A 175 19.82 -3.21 -0.89
N ILE A 176 20.09 -4.35 -0.25
CA ILE A 176 20.53 -5.56 -0.95
C ILE A 176 19.27 -6.21 -1.51
N ILE A 177 19.29 -6.53 -2.81
CA ILE A 177 18.15 -7.16 -3.49
C ILE A 177 18.33 -8.68 -3.52
N PRO A 178 17.24 -9.45 -3.51
CA PRO A 178 17.31 -10.89 -3.67
C PRO A 178 17.84 -11.26 -5.06
N SER A 179 18.49 -12.42 -5.16
CA SER A 179 19.14 -12.88 -6.40
C SER A 179 18.18 -13.12 -7.57
N TYR A 180 16.88 -13.28 -7.30
CA TYR A 180 15.85 -13.45 -8.33
C TYR A 180 15.32 -12.12 -8.87
N SER A 181 15.54 -11.00 -8.19
CA SER A 181 15.21 -9.68 -8.74
C SER A 181 16.20 -9.36 -9.85
N ILE A 182 15.70 -8.91 -11.00
CA ILE A 182 16.51 -8.60 -12.18
C ILE A 182 16.46 -7.09 -12.38
N PRO A 183 17.52 -6.34 -11.98
CA PRO A 183 17.61 -4.91 -12.23
C PRO A 183 17.56 -4.62 -13.72
N SER A 184 16.91 -3.52 -14.11
CA SER A 184 16.96 -3.05 -15.50
C SER A 184 18.37 -2.52 -15.81
N SER A 185 18.67 -2.36 -17.10
CA SER A 185 19.92 -1.71 -17.53
C SER A 185 20.04 -0.24 -17.09
N THR A 186 18.94 0.36 -16.65
CA THR A 186 18.87 1.73 -16.14
C THR A 186 18.87 1.80 -14.61
N SER A 187 18.88 0.67 -13.90
CA SER A 187 18.98 0.64 -12.45
C SER A 187 20.36 1.14 -12.00
N ILE A 188 20.38 2.00 -10.99
CA ILE A 188 21.58 2.60 -10.42
C ILE A 188 22.00 1.81 -9.19
N THR A 189 23.29 1.56 -9.07
CA THR A 189 23.88 0.84 -7.93
C THR A 189 24.84 1.72 -7.15
N LYS A 190 24.87 1.52 -5.83
CA LYS A 190 25.84 2.13 -4.93
C LYS A 190 26.36 1.07 -3.96
N ASN A 191 27.66 0.76 -4.03
CA ASN A 191 28.30 -0.26 -3.18
C ASN A 191 27.59 -1.64 -3.22
N GLY A 192 27.15 -2.08 -4.41
CA GLY A 192 26.43 -3.34 -4.58
C GLY A 192 24.98 -3.33 -4.08
N LYS A 193 24.44 -2.17 -3.67
CA LYS A 193 23.05 -1.97 -3.27
C LYS A 193 22.26 -1.26 -4.38
N HIS A 194 20.95 -1.45 -4.36
CA HIS A 194 19.99 -0.82 -5.27
C HIS A 194 18.98 0.04 -4.50
N ILE A 195 18.23 0.88 -5.22
CA ILE A 195 17.17 1.72 -4.65
C ILE A 195 15.94 0.87 -4.35
N GLY A 196 15.52 0.82 -3.10
CA GLY A 196 14.25 0.21 -2.71
C GLY A 196 13.05 1.16 -2.89
N ARG A 197 11.86 0.59 -3.06
CA ARG A 197 10.64 1.30 -3.53
C ARG A 197 9.39 0.97 -2.73
N PHE A 198 9.24 -0.28 -2.32
CA PHE A 198 8.03 -0.80 -1.68
C PHE A 198 8.23 -1.06 -0.18
N GLY A 199 7.12 -1.13 0.56
CA GLY A 199 7.14 -1.14 2.04
C GLY A 199 7.16 0.27 2.66
N LYS A 200 7.01 0.34 3.99
CA LYS A 200 6.95 1.62 4.73
C LYS A 200 8.28 2.37 4.78
N LYS A 201 9.38 1.62 4.68
CA LYS A 201 10.75 2.14 4.67
C LYS A 201 11.45 1.85 3.34
N ALA A 202 10.72 1.61 2.24
CA ALA A 202 11.30 1.32 0.92
C ALA A 202 12.25 0.09 0.92
N SER A 203 11.89 -0.98 1.62
CA SER A 203 12.74 -2.15 1.84
C SER A 203 12.66 -3.24 0.78
N ALA A 204 11.72 -3.13 -0.17
CA ALA A 204 11.61 -4.02 -1.33
C ALA A 204 11.88 -3.29 -2.65
N PHE A 205 12.62 -3.94 -3.55
CA PHE A 205 13.15 -3.37 -4.80
C PHE A 205 12.06 -3.20 -5.86
N ASP A 206 11.33 -4.27 -6.15
CA ASP A 206 10.28 -4.34 -7.16
C ASP A 206 9.04 -5.06 -6.59
N LEU A 207 7.98 -5.15 -7.39
CA LEU A 207 6.74 -5.83 -7.01
C LEU A 207 6.93 -7.34 -6.84
N LEU A 208 7.90 -7.95 -7.52
CA LEU A 208 8.22 -9.37 -7.32
C LEU A 208 8.82 -9.60 -5.93
N HIS A 209 9.81 -8.81 -5.54
CA HIS A 209 10.41 -8.83 -4.22
C HIS A 209 9.35 -8.58 -3.14
N GLN A 210 8.50 -7.56 -3.30
CA GLN A 210 7.41 -7.30 -2.35
C GLN A 210 6.41 -8.47 -2.25
N SER A 211 6.02 -9.06 -3.38
CA SER A 211 5.04 -10.16 -3.41
C SER A 211 5.60 -11.45 -2.83
N VAL A 212 6.86 -11.79 -3.14
CA VAL A 212 7.55 -12.96 -2.59
C VAL A 212 7.73 -12.81 -1.08
N ASN A 213 8.09 -11.61 -0.61
CA ASN A 213 8.13 -11.33 0.82
C ASN A 213 6.75 -11.51 1.46
N ALA A 214 5.67 -11.04 0.84
CA ALA A 214 4.32 -11.22 1.38
C ALA A 214 3.90 -12.70 1.45
N TYR A 215 4.15 -13.49 0.39
CA TYR A 215 3.91 -14.94 0.42
C TYR A 215 4.64 -15.61 1.58
N ASN A 216 5.95 -15.37 1.73
CA ASN A 216 6.76 -16.07 2.72
C ASN A 216 6.60 -15.52 4.15
N GLN A 217 6.57 -14.19 4.32
CA GLN A 217 6.60 -13.53 5.63
C GLN A 217 5.19 -13.25 6.18
N ASP A 218 4.19 -13.03 5.32
CA ASP A 218 2.81 -12.75 5.76
C ASP A 218 1.96 -14.01 5.80
N MET A 219 2.20 -14.96 4.90
CA MET A 219 1.38 -16.18 4.76
C MET A 219 2.17 -17.47 5.06
N GLY A 220 3.49 -17.39 5.28
CA GLY A 220 4.33 -18.56 5.55
C GLY A 220 4.53 -19.48 4.35
N ILE A 221 4.21 -19.02 3.13
CA ILE A 221 4.18 -19.82 1.91
C ILE A 221 5.54 -19.77 1.21
N THR A 222 6.09 -20.93 0.91
CA THR A 222 7.31 -21.05 0.10
C THR A 222 7.01 -20.97 -1.40
N SER A 223 7.95 -20.42 -2.16
CA SER A 223 7.85 -20.29 -3.61
C SER A 223 9.19 -20.59 -4.26
N PHE A 224 9.21 -20.72 -5.59
CA PHE A 224 10.46 -20.87 -6.34
C PHE A 224 11.46 -19.75 -6.05
N PHE A 225 10.97 -18.54 -5.76
CA PHE A 225 11.78 -17.36 -5.48
C PHE A 225 12.29 -17.33 -4.02
N SER A 226 11.57 -17.96 -3.09
CA SER A 226 11.94 -18.07 -1.68
C SER A 226 11.58 -19.45 -1.16
N PRO A 227 12.47 -20.45 -1.32
CA PRO A 227 12.18 -21.86 -1.04
C PRO A 227 12.40 -22.23 0.43
N ILE A 228 12.88 -21.30 1.26
CA ILE A 228 13.10 -21.54 2.69
C ILE A 228 11.78 -21.36 3.43
N ASP A 229 11.31 -22.43 4.06
CA ASP A 229 10.16 -22.42 4.96
C ASP A 229 10.47 -21.58 6.20
N HIS A 230 9.53 -20.69 6.53
CA HIS A 230 9.71 -19.72 7.62
C HIS A 230 9.82 -20.40 8.98
N TYR A 231 9.06 -21.47 9.19
CA TYR A 231 8.96 -22.13 10.48
C TYR A 231 10.13 -23.09 10.74
N SER A 232 10.41 -23.99 9.80
CA SER A 232 11.47 -25.00 9.93
C SER A 232 12.86 -24.48 9.57
N ASN A 233 12.94 -23.36 8.84
CA ASN A 233 14.18 -22.80 8.28
C ASN A 233 14.91 -23.80 7.35
N LEU A 234 14.15 -24.68 6.70
CA LEU A 234 14.63 -25.65 5.73
C LEU A 234 14.14 -25.29 4.33
N GLU A 235 14.90 -25.66 3.32
CA GLU A 235 14.44 -25.63 1.94
C GLU A 235 13.38 -26.72 1.74
N ILE A 236 12.22 -26.33 1.21
CA ILE A 236 11.13 -27.25 0.86
C ILE A 236 10.64 -26.99 -0.57
N ASP A 237 9.86 -27.94 -1.09
CA ASP A 237 9.18 -27.77 -2.37
C ASP A 237 8.24 -26.56 -2.33
N SER A 238 8.18 -25.82 -3.45
CA SER A 238 7.34 -24.64 -3.55
C SER A 238 5.87 -24.97 -3.35
N GLU A 239 5.25 -24.32 -2.37
CA GLU A 239 3.84 -24.46 -2.05
C GLU A 239 2.95 -23.63 -2.98
N VAL A 240 3.51 -22.57 -3.58
CA VAL A 240 2.84 -21.78 -4.62
C VAL A 240 3.53 -21.90 -5.98
N ALA A 241 2.73 -22.11 -7.03
CA ALA A 241 3.23 -22.22 -8.38
C ALA A 241 3.81 -20.87 -8.89
N THR A 242 4.95 -20.92 -9.58
CA THR A 242 5.65 -19.73 -10.09
C THR A 242 4.78 -18.85 -10.98
N ASN A 243 3.93 -19.45 -11.83
CA ASN A 243 3.00 -18.70 -12.67
C ASN A 243 1.95 -17.94 -11.84
N LYS A 244 1.49 -18.49 -10.71
CA LYS A 244 0.56 -17.80 -9.81
C LYS A 244 1.22 -16.57 -9.18
N VAL A 245 2.47 -16.68 -8.72
CA VAL A 245 3.24 -15.52 -8.21
C VAL A 245 3.39 -14.46 -9.30
N ASN A 246 3.76 -14.86 -10.52
CA ASN A 246 3.89 -13.92 -11.64
C ASN A 246 2.57 -13.27 -12.04
N ASP A 247 1.46 -14.01 -11.99
CA ASP A 247 0.12 -13.47 -12.26
C ASP A 247 -0.29 -12.44 -11.20
N VAL A 248 0.00 -12.67 -9.91
CA VAL A 248 -0.19 -11.68 -8.83
C VAL A 248 0.68 -10.43 -9.06
N VAL A 249 1.97 -10.60 -9.37
CA VAL A 249 2.86 -9.47 -9.66
C VAL A 249 2.35 -8.67 -10.86
N PHE A 250 1.89 -9.35 -11.90
CA PHE A 250 1.31 -8.69 -13.07
C PHE A 250 0.05 -7.90 -12.71
N TYR A 251 -0.86 -8.50 -11.92
CA TYR A 251 -2.06 -7.84 -11.42
C TYR A 251 -1.73 -6.54 -10.67
N LEU A 252 -0.83 -6.59 -9.68
CA LEU A 252 -0.39 -5.41 -8.93
C LEU A 252 0.27 -4.35 -9.82
N ASN A 253 0.97 -4.77 -10.87
CA ASN A 253 1.63 -3.88 -11.82
C ASN A 253 0.64 -3.14 -12.74
N VAL A 254 -0.55 -3.69 -12.98
CA VAL A 254 -1.51 -3.11 -13.93
C VAL A 254 -2.82 -2.64 -13.31
N LEU A 255 -2.91 -2.60 -11.97
CA LEU A 255 -4.00 -1.89 -11.30
C LEU A 255 -3.94 -0.40 -11.62
N LYS A 256 -5.11 0.18 -11.91
CA LYS A 256 -5.23 1.58 -12.28
C LYS A 256 -4.76 2.52 -11.16
N ALA A 257 -4.31 3.71 -11.56
CA ALA A 257 -4.07 4.79 -10.61
C ALA A 257 -5.42 5.32 -10.09
N PRO A 258 -5.56 5.60 -8.78
CA PRO A 258 -6.75 6.27 -8.27
C PRO A 258 -6.99 7.62 -8.97
N ILE A 259 -8.24 7.91 -9.32
CA ILE A 259 -8.64 9.15 -9.98
C ILE A 259 -9.04 10.17 -8.90
N GLN A 260 -8.50 11.39 -9.01
CA GLN A 260 -8.90 12.48 -8.14
C GLN A 260 -10.37 12.85 -8.38
N ARG A 261 -11.16 12.83 -7.31
CA ARG A 261 -12.58 13.24 -7.30
C ARG A 261 -12.71 14.76 -7.27
N ASN A 262 -13.83 15.28 -7.80
CA ASN A 262 -14.24 16.70 -7.65
C ASN A 262 -13.21 17.75 -8.16
N GLN A 263 -12.49 17.48 -9.25
CA GLN A 263 -11.40 18.35 -9.75
C GLN A 263 -11.85 19.77 -10.14
N ASN A 264 -13.12 19.96 -10.50
CA ASN A 264 -13.69 21.26 -10.87
C ASN A 264 -14.28 22.04 -9.69
N ASP A 265 -14.27 21.48 -8.47
CA ASP A 265 -14.79 22.15 -7.28
C ASP A 265 -13.84 23.28 -6.82
N ASN A 266 -14.39 24.46 -6.57
CA ASN A 266 -13.60 25.65 -6.22
C ASN A 266 -12.88 25.50 -4.88
N GLU A 267 -13.47 24.81 -3.90
CA GLU A 267 -12.84 24.58 -2.60
C GLU A 267 -11.72 23.52 -2.71
N VAL A 268 -11.91 22.48 -3.53
CA VAL A 268 -10.84 21.51 -3.84
C VAL A 268 -9.66 22.20 -4.51
N ASN A 269 -9.91 23.08 -5.47
CA ASN A 269 -8.85 23.85 -6.14
C ASN A 269 -8.15 24.82 -5.17
N LYS A 270 -8.89 25.48 -4.28
CA LYS A 270 -8.31 26.28 -3.19
C LYS A 270 -7.43 25.44 -2.27
N GLY A 271 -7.91 24.27 -1.86
CA GLY A 271 -7.16 23.31 -1.04
C GLY A 271 -5.87 22.84 -1.71
N LYS A 272 -5.89 22.58 -3.02
CA LYS A 272 -4.70 22.25 -3.81
C LYS A 272 -3.65 23.38 -3.78
N GLN A 273 -4.08 24.64 -3.88
CA GLN A 273 -3.15 25.78 -3.75
C GLN A 273 -2.58 25.90 -2.35
N LEU A 274 -3.41 25.71 -1.30
CA LEU A 274 -2.96 25.71 0.08
C LEU A 274 -1.94 24.59 0.34
N PHE A 275 -2.17 23.39 -0.19
CA PHE A 275 -1.27 22.24 -0.08
C PHE A 275 0.14 22.58 -0.57
N LYS A 276 0.24 23.27 -1.71
CA LYS A 276 1.51 23.79 -2.22
C LYS A 276 2.05 24.94 -1.38
N GLN A 277 1.19 25.89 -0.98
CA GLN A 277 1.59 27.09 -0.24
C GLN A 277 2.23 26.77 1.12
N ILE A 278 1.72 25.75 1.83
CA ILE A 278 2.28 25.32 3.12
C ILE A 278 3.39 24.27 3.00
N ASN A 279 3.94 24.09 1.79
CA ASN A 279 5.01 23.16 1.46
C ASN A 279 4.72 21.66 1.76
N CYS A 280 3.47 21.19 1.63
CA CYS A 280 3.23 19.74 1.64
C CYS A 280 3.89 19.06 0.42
N THR A 281 4.01 19.78 -0.69
CA THR A 281 4.63 19.31 -1.94
C THR A 281 6.13 19.09 -1.86
N GLY A 282 6.80 19.50 -0.77
CA GLY A 282 8.21 19.22 -0.53
C GLY A 282 8.49 17.72 -0.53
N CYS A 283 7.67 16.94 0.18
CA CYS A 283 7.71 15.47 0.16
C CYS A 283 6.61 14.86 -0.72
N HIS A 284 5.39 15.40 -0.66
CA HIS A 284 4.24 14.90 -1.44
C HIS A 284 4.19 15.50 -2.84
N LYS A 285 5.22 15.24 -3.66
CA LYS A 285 5.32 15.74 -5.03
C LYS A 285 4.09 15.38 -5.86
N SER A 286 3.44 16.42 -6.39
CA SER A 286 2.14 16.29 -7.06
C SER A 286 2.15 15.39 -8.27
N GLU A 287 3.23 15.38 -9.05
CA GLU A 287 3.33 14.67 -10.33
C GLU A 287 4.66 13.93 -10.43
N LEU A 288 4.62 12.74 -11.00
CA LEU A 288 5.79 11.95 -11.41
C LEU A 288 5.58 11.47 -12.85
N THR A 289 6.66 11.04 -13.50
CA THR A 289 6.60 10.43 -14.83
C THR A 289 7.29 9.07 -14.79
N THR A 290 6.67 8.07 -15.40
CA THR A 290 7.31 6.76 -15.57
C THR A 290 8.37 6.79 -16.65
N GLY A 291 9.39 5.95 -16.51
CA GLY A 291 10.33 5.62 -17.57
C GLY A 291 9.72 4.65 -18.58
N TYR A 292 10.60 3.97 -19.32
CA TYR A 292 10.19 2.90 -20.22
C TYR A 292 9.60 1.71 -19.45
N SER A 293 8.45 1.23 -19.90
CA SER A 293 7.86 -0.05 -19.49
C SER A 293 7.51 -0.90 -20.71
N PRO A 294 7.71 -2.23 -20.67
CA PRO A 294 7.24 -3.13 -21.71
C PRO A 294 5.69 -3.21 -21.75
N ILE A 295 5.01 -2.77 -20.69
CA ILE A 295 3.56 -2.62 -20.65
C ILE A 295 3.24 -1.22 -21.16
N SER A 296 2.82 -1.11 -22.42
CA SER A 296 2.62 0.17 -23.12
C SER A 296 1.83 1.21 -22.31
N PRO A 297 0.70 0.87 -21.65
CA PRO A 297 -0.03 1.82 -20.81
C PRO A 297 0.74 2.41 -19.62
N LEU A 298 1.86 1.81 -19.19
CA LEU A 298 2.72 2.32 -18.11
C LEU A 298 3.97 3.05 -18.61
N SER A 299 4.22 3.07 -19.93
CA SER A 299 5.46 3.61 -20.49
C SER A 299 5.34 5.11 -20.73
N PHE A 300 6.28 5.90 -20.18
CA PHE A 300 6.34 7.36 -20.34
C PHE A 300 5.04 8.09 -20.01
N LYS A 301 4.43 7.72 -18.87
CA LYS A 301 3.18 8.29 -18.38
C LYS A 301 3.43 9.26 -17.24
N THR A 302 2.90 10.46 -17.38
CA THR A 302 2.77 11.41 -16.26
C THR A 302 1.51 11.09 -15.47
N PHE A 303 1.63 11.07 -14.14
CA PHE A 303 0.56 10.74 -13.22
C PHE A 303 0.73 11.54 -11.91
N SER A 304 -0.31 11.57 -11.08
CA SER A 304 -0.34 12.44 -9.88
C SER A 304 -0.47 11.66 -8.56
N PRO A 305 0.63 11.05 -8.05
CA PRO A 305 0.55 10.17 -6.88
C PRO A 305 0.71 10.93 -5.55
N TYR A 306 1.18 12.18 -5.58
CA TYR A 306 1.46 12.97 -4.37
C TYR A 306 2.47 12.29 -3.44
N THR A 307 3.63 11.94 -3.99
CA THR A 307 4.78 11.31 -3.30
C THR A 307 6.04 11.54 -4.12
N ASP A 308 7.18 11.60 -3.45
CA ASP A 308 8.52 11.52 -4.04
C ASP A 308 9.17 10.13 -3.90
N LEU A 309 8.52 9.20 -3.20
CA LEU A 309 9.02 7.86 -2.85
C LEU A 309 10.30 7.86 -2.00
N LEU A 310 10.68 9.00 -1.41
CA LEU A 310 11.88 9.14 -0.58
C LEU A 310 11.57 8.90 0.90
N LEU A 311 12.62 8.60 1.66
CA LEU A 311 12.64 8.56 3.11
C LEU A 311 12.84 9.96 3.68
N HIS A 312 12.05 10.31 4.70
CA HIS A 312 12.15 11.57 5.42
C HIS A 312 12.18 11.33 6.92
N ASP A 313 12.93 12.15 7.66
CA ASP A 313 12.85 12.20 9.12
C ASP A 313 11.49 12.79 9.55
N MET A 314 10.66 11.94 10.17
CA MET A 314 9.34 12.32 10.67
C MET A 314 9.33 12.68 12.16
N GLY A 315 10.52 12.77 12.77
CA GLY A 315 10.78 13.18 14.14
C GLY A 315 10.53 12.10 15.19
N ALA A 316 10.92 12.41 16.43
CA ALA A 316 10.89 11.48 17.57
C ALA A 316 9.50 10.89 17.88
N GLY A 317 8.40 11.54 17.47
CA GLY A 317 7.04 11.01 17.65
C GLY A 317 6.72 9.81 16.75
N LEU A 318 7.52 9.61 15.71
CA LEU A 318 7.41 8.52 14.74
C LEU A 318 8.71 7.69 14.68
N ASP A 319 9.56 7.81 15.70
CA ASP A 319 10.70 6.92 15.90
C ASP A 319 10.22 5.64 16.62
N ASP A 320 10.14 4.54 15.89
CA ASP A 320 9.69 3.24 16.40
C ASP A 320 10.84 2.33 16.85
N GLY A 321 12.08 2.81 16.77
CA GLY A 321 13.27 2.01 17.09
C GLY A 321 13.56 0.87 16.10
N TYR A 322 12.97 0.86 14.90
CA TYR A 322 13.15 -0.21 13.91
C TYR A 322 13.72 0.31 12.57
N THR A 323 14.79 -0.31 12.10
CA THR A 323 15.45 0.03 10.82
C THR A 323 15.19 -0.99 9.72
N GLU A 324 15.17 -0.56 8.45
CA GLU A 324 15.21 -1.46 7.28
C GLU A 324 16.19 -0.96 6.21
N GLY A 325 17.20 -1.75 5.86
CA GLY A 325 18.22 -1.32 4.91
C GLY A 325 19.05 -0.17 5.49
N SER A 326 19.10 0.97 4.80
CA SER A 326 19.67 2.23 5.31
C SER A 326 18.63 3.19 5.89
N ALA A 327 17.36 2.79 5.98
CA ALA A 327 16.33 3.62 6.60
C ALA A 327 16.49 3.59 8.13
N LYS A 328 16.70 4.76 8.72
CA LYS A 328 16.77 4.92 10.17
C LYS A 328 15.41 4.72 10.82
N THR A 329 15.39 4.69 12.14
CA THR A 329 14.20 4.38 12.94
C THR A 329 13.11 5.45 12.79
N PHE A 330 13.49 6.72 12.74
CA PHE A 330 12.60 7.87 12.52
C PHE A 330 12.31 8.20 11.04
N GLU A 331 12.96 7.50 10.10
CA GLU A 331 12.81 7.75 8.66
C GLU A 331 11.67 6.92 8.06
N TRP A 332 10.81 7.55 7.25
CA TRP A 332 9.66 6.91 6.62
C TRP A 332 9.54 7.29 5.16
N LYS A 333 9.17 6.32 4.33
CA LYS A 333 8.91 6.58 2.91
C LYS A 333 7.62 7.37 2.76
N THR A 334 7.65 8.48 2.02
CA THR A 334 6.45 9.25 1.69
C THR A 334 5.44 8.35 0.97
N PRO A 335 4.26 8.02 1.57
CA PRO A 335 3.25 7.25 0.87
C PRO A 335 2.58 8.11 -0.21
N ALA A 336 2.19 7.51 -1.33
CA ALA A 336 1.33 8.16 -2.30
C ALA A 336 -0.01 8.51 -1.66
N LEU A 337 -0.46 9.77 -1.79
CA LEU A 337 -1.74 10.23 -1.23
C LEU A 337 -2.93 10.00 -2.17
N TRP A 338 -2.69 9.60 -3.42
CA TRP A 338 -3.78 9.20 -4.31
C TRP A 338 -4.64 8.08 -3.68
N GLY A 339 -5.96 8.14 -3.86
CA GLY A 339 -6.89 7.21 -3.23
C GLY A 339 -6.99 7.32 -1.70
N ILE A 340 -6.31 8.26 -1.03
CA ILE A 340 -6.43 8.39 0.44
C ILE A 340 -7.87 8.66 0.86
N GLY A 341 -8.63 9.39 0.06
CA GLY A 341 -10.05 9.65 0.34
C GLY A 341 -10.90 8.38 0.39
N LEU A 342 -10.50 7.33 -0.34
CA LEU A 342 -11.17 6.03 -0.41
C LEU A 342 -10.71 5.04 0.67
N SER A 343 -9.74 5.41 1.51
CA SER A 343 -9.25 4.52 2.57
C SER A 343 -10.34 4.17 3.59
N GLU A 344 -11.29 5.07 3.87
CA GLU A 344 -12.44 4.77 4.75
C GLU A 344 -13.20 3.52 4.29
N ASN A 345 -13.39 3.33 2.98
CA ASN A 345 -14.17 2.23 2.41
C ASN A 345 -13.51 0.87 2.67
N SER A 346 -12.18 0.79 2.45
CA SER A 346 -11.39 -0.43 2.69
C SER A 346 -11.13 -0.71 4.17
N GLN A 347 -11.35 0.30 5.04
CA GLN A 347 -11.09 0.23 6.47
C GLN A 347 -12.38 0.20 7.32
N GLY A 348 -13.50 -0.23 6.75
CA GLY A 348 -14.75 -0.42 7.52
C GLY A 348 -15.40 0.89 7.99
N GLY A 349 -15.32 1.94 7.17
CA GLY A 349 -15.98 3.23 7.38
C GLY A 349 -15.24 4.20 8.29
N ASN A 350 -13.97 3.93 8.62
CA ASN A 350 -13.13 4.80 9.46
C ASN A 350 -11.74 4.96 8.84
N TYR A 351 -11.06 6.06 9.16
CA TYR A 351 -9.65 6.21 8.81
C TYR A 351 -8.72 5.56 9.84
N PHE A 352 -7.68 4.90 9.32
CA PHE A 352 -6.51 4.46 10.08
C PHE A 352 -5.27 4.81 9.26
N LEU A 353 -4.76 6.02 9.47
CA LEU A 353 -3.66 6.62 8.73
C LEU A 353 -2.35 6.53 9.52
N MET A 354 -1.26 7.05 8.95
CA MET A 354 0.14 6.80 9.35
C MET A 354 0.60 5.37 9.04
N HIS A 355 1.83 5.04 9.43
CA HIS A 355 2.44 3.74 9.17
C HIS A 355 1.74 2.62 9.93
N ASP A 356 1.18 2.90 11.12
CA ASP A 356 0.61 1.94 12.06
C ASP A 356 -0.91 2.08 12.29
N GLY A 357 -1.56 3.00 11.58
CA GLY A 357 -3.01 3.21 11.67
C GLY A 357 -3.47 4.03 12.87
N ARG A 358 -2.57 4.72 13.59
CA ARG A 358 -2.92 5.48 14.81
C ARG A 358 -3.82 6.69 14.56
N ALA A 359 -3.72 7.35 13.40
CA ALA A 359 -4.49 8.55 13.10
C ALA A 359 -5.88 8.22 12.55
N ARG A 360 -6.91 8.85 13.10
CA ARG A 360 -8.34 8.59 12.81
C ARG A 360 -8.98 9.60 11.87
N SER A 361 -8.20 10.58 11.42
CA SER A 361 -8.60 11.55 10.40
C SER A 361 -7.36 12.05 9.65
N ILE A 362 -7.60 12.67 8.49
CA ILE A 362 -6.54 13.36 7.73
C ILE A 362 -5.93 14.49 8.57
N GLU A 363 -6.76 15.23 9.32
CA GLU A 363 -6.30 16.29 10.21
C GLU A 363 -5.38 15.74 11.31
N GLU A 364 -5.77 14.67 12.00
CA GLU A 364 -4.93 14.03 13.02
C GLU A 364 -3.60 13.56 12.42
N ALA A 365 -3.62 13.00 11.21
CA ALA A 365 -2.41 12.60 10.51
C ALA A 365 -1.48 13.81 10.26
N ILE A 366 -2.01 14.94 9.78
CA ILE A 366 -1.24 16.18 9.58
C ILE A 366 -0.63 16.66 10.90
N ILE A 367 -1.39 16.66 12.00
CA ILE A 367 -0.89 17.10 13.31
C ILE A 367 0.21 16.18 13.87
N MET A 368 0.23 14.90 13.48
CA MET A 368 1.28 13.96 13.85
C MET A 368 2.58 14.13 13.06
N HIS A 369 2.61 14.95 12.00
CA HIS A 369 3.85 15.21 11.25
C HIS A 369 4.87 15.95 12.14
N GLY A 370 6.08 15.41 12.22
CA GLY A 370 7.23 15.98 12.93
C GLY A 370 8.45 16.04 12.01
N GLY A 371 9.63 16.17 12.60
CA GLY A 371 10.90 16.20 11.85
C GLY A 371 10.90 17.25 10.74
N GLU A 372 11.21 16.82 9.52
CA GLU A 372 11.26 17.66 8.31
C GLU A 372 9.91 18.34 8.02
N ALA A 373 8.78 17.72 8.39
CA ALA A 373 7.44 18.23 8.12
C ALA A 373 6.92 19.22 9.19
N ILE A 374 7.74 19.60 10.19
CA ILE A 374 7.30 20.47 11.30
C ILE A 374 6.80 21.84 10.80
N ASN A 375 7.45 22.41 9.78
CA ASN A 375 7.10 23.70 9.22
C ASN A 375 5.73 23.64 8.54
N SER A 376 5.49 22.62 7.72
CA SER A 376 4.22 22.40 7.02
C SER A 376 3.07 22.14 8.01
N LYS A 377 3.30 21.37 9.07
CA LYS A 377 2.32 21.19 10.15
C LYS A 377 1.98 22.52 10.83
N ASN A 378 2.98 23.31 11.24
CA ASN A 378 2.75 24.57 11.92
C ASN A 378 1.99 25.56 11.01
N ALA A 379 2.34 25.59 9.72
CA ALA A 379 1.61 26.37 8.72
C ALA A 379 0.14 25.93 8.60
N PHE A 380 -0.13 24.62 8.57
CA PHE A 380 -1.50 24.09 8.62
C PHE A 380 -2.26 24.55 9.88
N GLN A 381 -1.64 24.47 11.06
CA GLN A 381 -2.29 24.88 12.31
C GLN A 381 -2.68 26.36 12.32
N ASN A 382 -1.89 27.20 11.64
CA ASN A 382 -2.10 28.64 11.52
C ASN A 382 -3.10 29.04 10.42
N LEU A 383 -3.56 28.10 9.58
CA LEU A 383 -4.61 28.37 8.59
C LEU A 383 -5.94 28.73 9.29
N SER A 384 -6.74 29.55 8.61
CA SER A 384 -8.13 29.77 9.02
C SER A 384 -8.93 28.47 8.96
N GLU A 385 -10.02 28.36 9.72
CA GLU A 385 -10.87 27.17 9.70
C GLU A 385 -11.40 26.86 8.28
N THR A 386 -11.75 27.90 7.51
CA THR A 386 -12.16 27.73 6.11
C THR A 386 -11.04 27.20 5.23
N ASP A 387 -9.80 27.63 5.46
CA ASP A 387 -8.65 27.15 4.69
C ASP A 387 -8.26 25.72 5.07
N LYS A 388 -8.32 25.37 6.36
CA LYS A 388 -8.15 23.98 6.83
C LYS A 388 -9.16 23.07 6.15
N ASN A 389 -10.44 23.43 6.16
CA ASN A 389 -11.49 22.64 5.54
C ASN A 389 -11.29 22.50 4.01
N ALA A 390 -10.86 23.56 3.32
CA ALA A 390 -10.52 23.49 1.90
C ALA A 390 -9.35 22.53 1.64
N LEU A 391 -8.28 22.59 2.44
CA LEU A 391 -7.14 21.68 2.33
C LEU A 391 -7.55 20.22 2.59
N LEU A 392 -8.29 19.96 3.66
CA LEU A 392 -8.78 18.62 4.00
C LEU A 392 -9.71 18.08 2.89
N LYS A 393 -10.56 18.93 2.31
CA LYS A 393 -11.43 18.57 1.17
C LYS A 393 -10.60 18.19 -0.05
N PHE A 394 -9.52 18.91 -0.34
CA PHE A 394 -8.58 18.55 -1.41
C PHE A 394 -7.91 17.19 -1.14
N ILE A 395 -7.36 16.96 0.05
CA ILE A 395 -6.69 15.69 0.37
C ILE A 395 -7.70 14.54 0.32
N LYS A 396 -8.93 14.72 0.82
CA LYS A 396 -10.00 13.71 0.69
C LYS A 396 -10.47 13.49 -0.75
N SER A 397 -10.22 14.45 -1.64
CA SER A 397 -10.49 14.35 -3.07
C SER A 397 -9.45 13.48 -3.80
N LEU A 398 -8.26 13.28 -3.23
CA LEU A 398 -7.17 12.49 -3.81
C LEU A 398 -7.44 10.99 -3.84
#